data_AF-A0A7C6D3N5-F1
#
_entry.id   AF-A0A7C6D3N5-F1
#
_cell.length_a   1.000
_cell.length_b   1.000
_cell.length_c   1.000
_cell.angle_alpha   90.00
_cell.angle_beta   90.00
_cell.angle_gamma   90.00
#
_symmetry.space_group_name_H-M   'P 1'
#
loop_
_entity.id
_entity.type
_entity.pdbx_description
1 polymer ?
#
loop_
_entity_poly.entity_id
_entity_poly.type
_entity_poly.pdbx_seq_one_letter_code
_entity_poly.pdbx_strand_id
1 'polypeptide(L)'
;MSTDTFLISSIREITKDRLVFSNKENQLQEINLNECRRNWVEHFNNNGFATFEGTPAPKISPEENLCIGERDWFSEKPYYVFYSNPKIRFEIHPKKRLLDHLNKYWYQRYYSEFRKVENQLQEVGLCTFDLG
;
A
#
# COMPACT_ATOMS: atom_id res chain seq x y z
N MET A 1 -14.95 4.23 6.29
CA MET A 1 -14.75 4.07 4.83
C MET A 1 -14.76 2.59 4.52
N SER A 2 -15.51 2.16 3.50
CA SER A 2 -15.37 0.80 2.98
C SER A 2 -13.99 0.64 2.33
N THR A 3 -13.46 -0.59 2.35
CA THR A 3 -12.18 -0.93 1.72
C THR A 3 -12.42 -2.01 0.68
N ASP A 4 -12.10 -1.71 -0.57
CA ASP A 4 -12.16 -2.67 -1.66
C ASP A 4 -10.80 -3.34 -1.83
N THR A 5 -10.79 -4.65 -2.12
CA THR A 5 -9.56 -5.44 -2.20
C THR A 5 -9.34 -6.02 -3.60
N PHE A 6 -8.13 -5.83 -4.12
CA PHE A 6 -7.65 -6.34 -5.40
C PHE A 6 -6.31 -7.06 -5.23
N LEU A 7 -5.90 -7.81 -6.26
CA LEU A 7 -4.57 -8.41 -6.29
C LEU A 7 -3.53 -7.34 -6.62
N ILE A 8 -2.37 -7.37 -5.99
CA ILE A 8 -1.28 -6.43 -6.30
C ILE A 8 -0.87 -6.48 -7.79
N SER A 9 -0.91 -7.66 -8.40
CA SER A 9 -0.67 -7.87 -9.84
C SER A 9 -1.65 -7.15 -10.77
N SER A 10 -2.77 -6.64 -10.24
CA SER A 10 -3.71 -5.84 -11.03
C SER A 10 -3.23 -4.41 -11.27
N ILE A 11 -2.25 -3.92 -10.48
CA ILE A 11 -1.63 -2.60 -10.68
C ILE A 11 -0.91 -2.61 -12.03
N ARG A 12 -1.22 -1.61 -12.86
CA ARG A 12 -0.65 -1.46 -14.22
C ARG A 12 0.36 -0.33 -14.26
N GLU A 13 0.02 0.81 -13.68
CA GLU A 13 0.83 2.02 -13.75
C GLU A 13 0.69 2.82 -12.46
N ILE A 14 1.81 3.39 -12.03
CA ILE A 14 1.86 4.37 -10.94
C ILE A 14 2.57 5.59 -11.51
N THR A 15 1.93 6.73 -11.38
CA THR A 15 2.49 8.05 -11.73
C THR A 15 2.46 8.93 -10.50
N LYS A 16 2.92 10.18 -10.60
CA LYS A 16 2.87 11.13 -9.50
C LYS A 16 1.44 11.45 -9.03
N ASP A 17 0.47 11.45 -9.95
CA ASP A 17 -0.89 11.93 -9.66
C ASP A 17 -1.93 10.81 -9.57
N ARG A 18 -1.65 9.65 -10.17
CA ARG A 18 -2.61 8.55 -10.28
C ARG A 18 -1.98 7.16 -10.21
N LEU A 19 -2.79 6.20 -9.77
CA LEU A 19 -2.53 4.76 -9.89
C LEU A 19 -3.62 4.12 -10.74
N VAL A 20 -3.21 3.35 -11.75
CA VAL A 20 -4.10 2.65 -12.68
C VAL A 20 -4.03 1.15 -12.41
N PHE A 21 -5.20 0.49 -12.33
CA PHE A 21 -5.31 -0.94 -12.09
C PHE A 21 -6.48 -1.57 -12.85
N SER A 22 -6.48 -2.90 -12.97
CA SER A 22 -7.59 -3.64 -13.57
C SER A 22 -8.55 -4.17 -12.49
N ASN A 23 -9.85 -3.93 -12.64
CA ASN A 23 -10.87 -4.51 -11.76
C ASN A 23 -11.15 -5.99 -12.09
N LYS A 24 -12.13 -6.60 -11.42
CA LYS A 24 -12.53 -8.01 -11.62
C LYS A 24 -13.08 -8.31 -13.02
N GLU A 25 -13.56 -7.29 -13.73
CA GLU A 25 -14.07 -7.36 -15.10
C GLU A 25 -12.99 -7.02 -16.14
N ASN A 26 -11.72 -6.90 -15.72
CA ASN A 26 -10.58 -6.44 -16.52
C ASN A 26 -10.73 -5.02 -17.10
N GLN A 27 -11.63 -4.21 -16.54
CA GLN A 27 -11.74 -2.80 -16.89
C GLN A 27 -10.66 -2.02 -16.13
N LEU A 28 -10.08 -1.01 -16.79
CA LEU A 28 -9.16 -0.10 -16.14
C LEU A 28 -9.91 0.81 -15.18
N GLN A 29 -9.32 1.01 -14.02
CA GLN A 29 -9.76 1.89 -12.96
C GLN A 29 -8.58 2.79 -12.58
N GLU A 30 -8.89 3.96 -12.03
CA GLU A 30 -7.90 4.95 -11.65
C GLU A 30 -8.23 5.48 -10.25
N ILE A 31 -7.21 5.68 -9.42
CA ILE A 31 -7.32 6.46 -8.18
C ILE A 31 -6.39 7.67 -8.22
N ASN A 32 -6.85 8.77 -7.62
CA ASN A 32 -6.10 10.00 -7.47
C ASN A 32 -5.17 9.92 -6.25
N LEU A 33 -3.85 9.98 -6.47
CA LEU A 33 -2.86 9.86 -5.39
C LEU A 33 -2.74 11.14 -4.56
N ASN A 34 -3.10 12.31 -5.11
CA ASN A 34 -3.21 13.53 -4.32
C ASN A 34 -4.38 13.46 -3.34
N GLU A 35 -5.48 12.83 -3.73
CA GLU A 35 -6.59 12.51 -2.82
C GLU A 35 -6.12 11.54 -1.73
N CYS A 36 -5.44 10.46 -2.12
CA CYS A 36 -4.90 9.47 -1.17
C CYS A 36 -4.01 10.12 -0.11
N ARG A 37 -3.14 11.04 -0.51
CA ARG A 37 -2.26 11.81 0.39
C ARG A 37 -3.05 12.63 1.41
N ARG A 38 -4.05 13.39 0.95
CA ARG A 38 -4.90 14.20 1.86
C ARG A 38 -5.61 13.33 2.88
N ASN A 39 -6.19 12.23 2.41
CA ASN A 39 -6.93 11.29 3.26
C ASN A 39 -6.00 10.53 4.22
N TRP A 40 -4.77 10.23 3.81
CA TRP A 40 -3.74 9.67 4.69
C TRP A 40 -3.38 10.66 5.81
N VAL A 41 -3.12 11.93 5.47
CA VAL A 41 -2.80 12.97 6.47
C VAL A 41 -3.93 13.15 7.47
N GLU A 42 -5.17 13.19 7.01
CA GLU A 42 -6.34 13.24 7.88
C GLU A 42 -6.40 12.01 8.80
N HIS A 43 -6.20 10.81 8.25
CA HIS A 43 -6.16 9.58 9.04
C HIS A 43 -5.07 9.61 10.11
N PHE A 44 -3.83 9.95 9.73
CA PHE A 44 -2.69 10.02 10.64
C PHE A 44 -2.96 10.97 11.81
N ASN A 45 -3.42 12.18 11.50
CA ASN A 45 -3.66 13.22 12.51
C ASN A 45 -4.81 12.89 13.46
N ASN A 46 -5.74 12.01 13.05
CA ASN A 46 -6.92 11.64 13.84
C ASN A 46 -6.79 10.31 14.61
N ASN A 47 -5.77 9.48 14.33
CA ASN A 47 -5.66 8.13 14.90
C ASN A 47 -4.52 7.95 15.91
N GLY A 48 -3.90 9.05 16.38
CA GLY A 48 -3.03 9.02 17.56
C GLY A 48 -1.77 8.18 17.41
N PHE A 49 -1.09 8.27 16.26
CA PHE A 49 0.20 7.63 16.04
C PHE A 49 1.23 8.09 17.07
N ALA A 50 2.18 7.22 17.43
CA ALA A 50 3.25 7.52 18.36
C ALA A 50 4.63 7.40 17.67
N THR A 51 5.59 8.17 18.18
CA THR A 51 7.00 8.03 17.82
C THR A 51 7.59 6.75 18.40
N PHE A 52 8.80 6.41 17.98
CA PHE A 52 9.52 5.25 18.51
C PHE A 52 9.72 5.32 20.04
N GLU A 53 9.85 6.53 20.58
CA GLU A 53 9.98 6.82 22.00
C GLU A 53 8.64 6.74 22.77
N GLY A 54 7.54 6.43 22.09
CA GLY A 54 6.21 6.32 22.69
C GLY A 54 5.52 7.66 22.96
N THR A 55 6.05 8.76 22.43
CA THR A 55 5.40 10.08 22.50
C THR A 55 4.42 10.27 21.34
N PRO A 56 3.35 11.07 21.46
CA PRO A 56 2.45 11.33 20.34
C PRO A 56 3.21 11.90 19.14
N ALA A 57 3.01 11.31 17.96
CA ALA A 57 3.61 11.80 16.73
C ALA A 57 3.09 13.21 16.41
N PRO A 58 3.95 14.11 15.93
CA PRO A 58 3.52 15.45 15.53
C PRO A 58 2.53 15.35 14.36
N LYS A 59 1.60 16.29 14.29
CA LYS A 59 0.69 16.39 13.15
C LYS A 59 1.48 16.65 11.86
N ILE A 60 1.00 16.08 10.77
CA ILE A 60 1.57 16.23 9.42
C ILE A 60 0.62 17.03 8.52
N SER A 61 1.17 17.62 7.45
CA SER A 61 0.43 18.39 6.44
C SER A 61 0.49 17.69 5.07
N PRO A 62 -0.51 17.86 4.19
CA PRO A 62 -0.47 17.33 2.82
C PRO A 62 0.66 17.90 1.96
N GLU A 63 1.16 19.10 2.28
CA GLU A 63 2.22 19.77 1.54
C GLU A 63 3.60 19.16 1.84
N GLU A 64 3.82 18.72 3.09
CA GLU A 64 5.11 18.20 3.56
C GLU A 64 5.18 16.67 3.55
N ASN A 65 4.03 15.99 3.57
CA ASN A 65 3.97 14.53 3.63
C ASN A 65 3.74 13.90 2.24
N LEU A 66 4.52 12.88 1.91
CA LEU A 66 4.44 12.17 0.62
C LEU A 66 3.78 10.78 0.73
N CYS A 67 3.34 10.39 1.92
CA CYS A 67 2.64 9.13 2.11
C CYS A 67 1.23 9.21 1.52
N ILE A 68 0.87 8.17 0.78
CA ILE A 68 -0.45 8.00 0.14
C ILE A 68 -1.25 6.84 0.76
N GLY A 69 -0.72 6.25 1.83
CA GLY A 69 -1.31 5.13 2.52
C GLY A 69 -0.29 4.32 3.30
N GLU A 70 -0.58 3.05 3.52
CA GLU A 70 0.21 2.14 4.37
C GLU A 70 0.48 0.81 3.67
N ARG A 71 1.47 0.07 4.16
CA ARG A 71 1.82 -1.27 3.68
C ARG A 71 2.25 -2.17 4.82
N ASP A 72 2.17 -3.47 4.59
CA ASP A 72 2.65 -4.49 5.52
C ASP A 72 3.05 -5.73 4.70
N TRP A 73 4.36 -5.98 4.63
CA TRP A 73 4.98 -7.13 4.01
C TRP A 73 4.89 -8.38 4.89
N PHE A 74 4.87 -8.24 6.21
CA PHE A 74 4.85 -9.38 7.14
C PHE A 74 3.44 -9.93 7.41
N SER A 75 2.39 -9.26 6.93
CA SER A 75 1.01 -9.75 6.96
C SER A 75 0.87 -11.13 6.29
N GLU A 76 -0.11 -11.93 6.74
CA GLU A 76 -0.44 -13.23 6.10
C GLU A 76 -0.69 -13.08 4.59
N LYS A 77 -1.28 -11.96 4.20
CA LYS A 77 -1.45 -11.50 2.82
C LYS A 77 -0.77 -10.15 2.69
N PRO A 78 0.51 -10.10 2.28
CA PRO A 78 1.25 -8.86 2.14
C PRO A 78 0.49 -7.85 1.29
N TYR A 79 0.44 -6.59 1.70
CA TYR A 79 -0.46 -5.62 1.09
C TYR A 79 0.02 -4.18 1.08
N TYR A 80 -0.63 -3.39 0.23
CA TYR A 80 -0.68 -1.93 0.24
C TYR A 80 -2.13 -1.49 0.42
N VAL A 81 -2.40 -0.46 1.23
CA VAL A 81 -3.69 0.23 1.27
C VAL A 81 -3.48 1.67 0.84
N PHE A 82 -4.16 2.07 -0.24
CA PHE A 82 -4.23 3.44 -0.71
C PHE A 82 -5.48 4.10 -0.16
N TYR A 83 -5.31 5.32 0.35
CA TYR A 83 -6.35 6.05 1.07
C TYR A 83 -7.28 6.82 0.12
N SER A 84 -7.66 6.24 -1.01
CA SER A 84 -8.68 6.80 -1.91
C SER A 84 -10.08 6.76 -1.27
N ASN A 85 -11.10 7.28 -1.98
CA ASN A 85 -12.50 7.13 -1.59
C ASN A 85 -13.29 6.33 -2.66
N PRO A 86 -13.60 5.04 -2.43
CA PRO A 86 -13.33 4.24 -1.22
C PRO A 86 -11.84 3.88 -1.07
N LYS A 87 -11.43 3.41 0.13
CA LYS A 87 -10.05 2.93 0.34
C LYS A 87 -9.82 1.70 -0.54
N ILE A 88 -8.63 1.55 -1.10
CA ILE A 88 -8.30 0.39 -1.93
C ILE A 88 -7.10 -0.35 -1.35
N ARG A 89 -7.28 -1.64 -1.11
CA ARG A 89 -6.25 -2.59 -0.70
C ARG A 89 -5.78 -3.42 -1.90
N PHE A 90 -4.48 -3.46 -2.12
CA PHE A 90 -3.85 -4.38 -3.05
C PHE A 90 -3.05 -5.41 -2.27
N GLU A 91 -3.41 -6.68 -2.38
CA GLU A 91 -2.76 -7.75 -1.61
C GLU A 91 -2.19 -8.86 -2.51
N ILE A 92 -1.17 -9.52 -1.99
CA ILE A 92 -0.65 -10.77 -2.54
C ILE A 92 -1.43 -11.89 -1.87
N HIS A 93 -1.80 -12.92 -2.63
CA HIS A 93 -2.34 -14.18 -2.11
C HIS A 93 -1.28 -15.26 -2.20
N PRO A 94 -0.48 -15.49 -1.14
CA PRO A 94 0.61 -16.44 -1.21
C PRO A 94 0.06 -17.88 -1.30
N LYS A 95 0.39 -18.61 -2.38
CA LYS A 95 -0.06 -20.00 -2.59
C LYS A 95 0.97 -21.03 -2.12
N LYS A 96 0.90 -21.50 -0.88
CA LYS A 96 1.79 -22.58 -0.40
C LYS A 96 1.70 -23.82 -1.29
N ARG A 97 2.83 -24.25 -1.85
CA ARG A 97 3.00 -25.52 -2.54
C ARG A 97 3.40 -26.60 -1.53
N LEU A 98 3.19 -27.87 -1.85
CA LEU A 98 3.59 -28.98 -0.96
C LEU A 98 5.08 -28.91 -0.56
N LEU A 99 5.96 -28.51 -1.49
CA LEU A 99 7.39 -28.31 -1.23
C LEU A 99 7.71 -27.07 -0.38
N ASP A 100 6.81 -26.09 -0.33
CA ASP A 100 7.00 -24.87 0.46
C ASP A 100 6.92 -25.15 1.97
N HIS A 101 6.28 -26.26 2.39
CA HIS A 101 6.26 -26.68 3.79
C HIS A 101 7.65 -27.03 4.34
N LEU A 102 8.61 -27.34 3.46
CA LEU A 102 10.00 -27.63 3.82
C LEU A 102 10.91 -26.40 3.73
N ASN A 103 10.43 -25.30 3.14
CA ASN A 103 11.21 -24.08 2.95
C ASN A 103 10.67 -22.94 3.80
N LYS A 104 11.38 -22.61 4.89
CA LYS A 104 11.04 -21.49 5.79
C LYS A 104 10.90 -20.14 5.06
N TYR A 105 11.52 -19.97 3.89
CA TYR A 105 11.57 -18.72 3.12
C TYR A 105 10.67 -18.71 1.88
N TRP A 106 9.71 -19.64 1.77
CA TRP A 106 8.82 -19.76 0.60
C TRP A 106 8.09 -18.45 0.22
N TYR A 107 7.84 -17.56 1.19
CA TYR A 107 7.16 -16.29 0.99
C TYR A 107 8.03 -15.26 0.24
N GLN A 108 9.36 -15.39 0.28
CA GLN A 108 10.30 -14.47 -0.40
C GLN A 108 10.10 -14.43 -1.92
N ARG A 109 9.53 -15.47 -2.52
CA ARG A 109 9.25 -15.48 -3.97
C ARG A 109 8.27 -14.38 -4.41
N TYR A 110 7.45 -13.86 -3.49
CA TYR A 110 6.51 -12.78 -3.78
C TYR A 110 7.11 -11.39 -3.48
N TYR A 111 8.31 -11.33 -2.90
CA TYR A 111 8.93 -10.08 -2.49
C TYR A 111 9.24 -9.18 -3.67
N SER A 112 9.62 -9.74 -4.82
CA SER A 112 9.88 -8.97 -6.03
C SER A 112 8.64 -8.22 -6.53
N GLU A 113 7.46 -8.85 -6.47
CA GLU A 113 6.18 -8.25 -6.83
C GLU A 113 5.80 -7.13 -5.86
N PHE A 114 5.95 -7.38 -4.56
CA PHE A 114 5.71 -6.37 -3.53
C PHE A 114 6.66 -5.17 -3.64
N ARG A 115 7.96 -5.44 -3.84
CA ARG A 115 9.01 -4.42 -3.94
C ARG A 115 8.90 -3.60 -5.23
N LYS A 116 8.35 -4.17 -6.29
CA LYS A 116 8.11 -3.43 -7.54
C LYS A 116 7.21 -2.22 -7.30
N VAL A 117 6.14 -2.37 -6.53
CA VAL A 117 5.22 -1.27 -6.20
C VAL A 117 5.95 -0.17 -5.41
N GLU A 118 6.71 -0.55 -4.38
CA GLU A 118 7.53 0.38 -3.60
C GLU A 118 8.50 1.17 -4.50
N ASN A 119 9.21 0.49 -5.40
CA ASN A 119 10.15 1.14 -6.31
C ASN A 119 9.42 2.14 -7.25
N GLN A 120 8.27 1.75 -7.82
CA GLN A 120 7.49 2.64 -8.68
C GLN A 120 6.98 3.88 -7.94
N LEU A 121 6.61 3.76 -6.67
CA LEU A 121 6.23 4.89 -5.82
C LEU A 121 7.42 5.82 -5.58
N GLN A 122 8.58 5.26 -5.23
CA GLN A 122 9.81 6.02 -4.98
C GLN A 122 10.29 6.76 -6.24
N GLU A 123 10.18 6.15 -7.42
CA GLU A 123 10.52 6.76 -8.71
C GLU A 123 9.70 8.04 -8.99
N VAL A 124 8.47 8.12 -8.49
CA VAL A 124 7.60 9.30 -8.64
C VAL A 124 7.58 10.21 -7.40
N GLY A 125 8.45 9.93 -6.42
CA GLY A 125 8.58 10.73 -5.19
C GLY A 125 7.45 10.53 -4.18
N LEU A 126 6.81 9.37 -4.19
CA LEU A 126 5.76 8.98 -3.24
C LEU A 126 6.24 7.83 -2.34
N CYS A 127 5.57 7.62 -1.21
CA CYS A 127 5.85 6.51 -0.31
C CYS A 127 4.58 5.99 0.38
N THR A 128 4.72 4.91 1.14
CA THR A 128 3.70 4.41 2.07
C THR A 128 4.29 4.25 3.47
N PHE A 129 3.42 4.33 4.46
CA PHE A 129 3.78 4.06 5.84
C PHE A 129 3.99 2.56 6.05
N ASP A 130 5.14 2.19 6.58
CA ASP A 130 5.54 0.80 6.76
C ASP A 130 5.12 0.27 8.13
N LEU A 131 4.24 -0.72 8.16
CA LEU A 131 3.80 -1.40 9.39
C LEU A 131 4.61 -2.66 9.70
N GLY A 132 5.50 -3.07 8.78
CA GLY A 132 6.23 -4.34 8.84
C GLY A 132 6.74 -4.75 7.48
#